data_AF-A0A6J7DQ53-F1
#
_entry.id   AF-A0A6J7DQ53-F1
#
_cell.length_a   1.000
_cell.length_b   1.000
_cell.length_c   1.000
_cell.angle_alpha   90.00
_cell.angle_beta   90.00
_cell.angle_gamma   90.00
#
_symmetry.space_group_name_H-M   'P 1'
#
loop_
_entity.id
_entity.type
_entity.pdbx_description
1 polymer ?
#
loop_
_entity_poly.entity_id
_entity_poly.type
_entity_poly.pdbx_seq_one_letter_code
_entity_poly.pdbx_strand_id
1 'polypeptide(L)'
;MLHSRWVPSITPGLGNSLDQLIAMGGVDAELGEPWMGDAELELHDSQWDELKSILPVEKVLGGYYRELGVTFNGGALIADRSTPTV
;
A
#
# COMPACT_ATOMS: atom_id res chain seq x y z
N MET A 1 -2.39 -4.85 -6.53
CA MET A 1 -2.29 -4.22 -5.20
C MET A 1 -3.65 -3.72 -4.80
N LEU A 2 -4.04 -3.95 -3.54
CA LEU A 2 -5.27 -3.41 -2.97
C LEU A 2 -4.92 -2.14 -2.21
N HIS A 3 -5.69 -1.08 -2.41
CA HIS A 3 -5.52 0.19 -1.71
C HIS A 3 -6.86 0.65 -1.17
N SER A 4 -6.83 1.31 -0.01
CA SER A 4 -7.97 2.03 0.54
C SER A 4 -7.91 3.48 0.08
N ARG A 5 -8.92 3.95 -0.65
CA ARG A 5 -9.16 5.39 -0.80
C ARG A 5 -10.02 5.82 0.38
N TRP A 6 -9.37 6.44 1.35
CA TRP A 6 -9.95 6.78 2.62
C TRP A 6 -9.80 8.28 2.89
N VAL A 7 -10.93 8.99 2.93
CA VAL A 7 -10.96 10.43 3.18
C VAL A 7 -12.10 10.74 4.16
N PRO A 8 -11.78 11.19 5.39
CA PRO A 8 -12.79 11.63 6.35
C PRO A 8 -13.57 12.84 5.85
N SER A 9 -14.85 12.96 6.23
CA SER A 9 -15.57 14.21 6.07
C SER A 9 -15.06 15.27 7.05
N ILE A 10 -15.03 16.53 6.61
CA ILE A 10 -14.76 17.68 7.49
C ILE A 10 -16.02 18.18 8.21
N THR A 11 -17.20 17.72 7.79
CA THR A 11 -18.48 18.10 8.41
C THR A 11 -18.71 17.26 9.66
N PRO A 12 -18.93 17.88 10.83
CA PRO A 12 -19.16 17.14 12.07
C PRO A 12 -20.32 16.15 11.97
N GLY A 13 -20.13 14.95 12.49
CA GLY A 13 -21.15 13.89 12.53
C GLY A 13 -21.33 13.11 11.23
N LEU A 14 -20.60 13.45 10.16
CA LEU A 14 -20.58 12.67 8.93
C LEU A 14 -19.43 11.66 8.93
N GLY A 15 -19.63 10.54 8.22
CA GLY A 15 -18.62 9.49 8.05
C GLY A 15 -17.54 9.87 7.02
N ASN A 16 -16.94 8.86 6.39
CA ASN A 16 -15.94 9.11 5.36
C ASN A 16 -16.59 9.56 4.04
N SER A 17 -16.06 10.65 3.46
CA SER A 17 -16.41 11.11 2.11
C SER A 17 -15.92 10.15 1.03
N LEU A 18 -14.80 9.45 1.28
CA LEU A 18 -14.37 8.29 0.51
C LEU A 18 -14.07 7.13 1.45
N ASP A 19 -14.73 6.01 1.22
CA ASP A 19 -14.45 4.71 1.84
C ASP A 19 -14.54 3.65 0.76
N GLN A 20 -13.47 3.50 0.00
CA GLN A 20 -13.45 2.64 -1.17
C GLN A 20 -12.25 1.70 -1.15
N LEU A 21 -12.51 0.43 -1.39
CA LEU A 21 -11.49 -0.54 -1.72
C LEU A 21 -11.27 -0.52 -3.23
N ILE A 22 -10.04 -0.29 -3.66
CA ILE A 22 -9.66 -0.32 -5.08
C ILE A 22 -8.56 -1.35 -5.33
N ALA A 23 -8.50 -1.83 -6.56
CA ALA A 23 -7.40 -2.62 -7.08
C ALA A 23 -6.63 -1.81 -8.14
N MET A 24 -5.32 -1.73 -8.00
CA MET A 24 -4.39 -1.14 -8.97
C MET A 24 -3.26 -2.12 -9.24
N GLY A 25 -2.74 -2.12 -10.47
CA GLY A 25 -1.56 -2.89 -10.84
C GLY A 25 -0.75 -2.18 -11.91
N GLY A 26 0.56 -2.43 -11.95
CA GLY A 26 1.39 -2.02 -13.08
C GLY A 26 1.05 -2.86 -14.32
N VAL A 27 1.05 -2.22 -15.48
CA VAL A 27 1.02 -2.86 -16.80
C VAL A 27 2.35 -2.64 -17.52
N ASP A 28 2.58 -3.35 -18.62
CA ASP A 28 3.77 -3.19 -19.47
C ASP A 28 5.09 -3.31 -18.69
N ALA A 29 5.23 -4.41 -17.95
CA ALA A 29 6.37 -4.60 -17.06
C ALA A 29 7.67 -4.89 -17.83
N GLU A 30 8.67 -4.04 -17.63
CA GLU A 30 10.05 -4.25 -18.04
C GLU A 30 10.89 -4.63 -16.81
N LEU A 31 11.56 -5.76 -16.91
CA LEU A 31 12.09 -6.48 -15.77
C LEU A 31 13.59 -6.71 -15.96
N GLY A 32 14.40 -6.10 -15.09
CA GLY A 32 15.84 -6.36 -15.04
C GLY A 32 16.17 -7.72 -14.42
N GLU A 33 17.46 -8.08 -14.51
CA GLU A 33 18.01 -9.32 -13.96
C GLU A 33 17.73 -9.42 -12.45
N PRO A 34 17.13 -10.53 -11.97
CA PRO A 34 16.91 -10.74 -10.56
C PRO A 34 18.15 -11.31 -9.86
N TRP A 35 18.47 -10.76 -8.69
CA TRP A 35 19.54 -11.22 -7.81
C TRP A 35 18.96 -11.65 -6.47
N MET A 36 19.53 -12.68 -5.87
CA MET A 36 19.14 -13.19 -4.55
C MET A 36 20.35 -13.16 -3.62
N GLY A 37 20.11 -12.93 -2.33
CA GLY A 37 21.12 -13.02 -1.29
C GLY A 37 20.50 -13.04 0.10
N ASP A 38 21.36 -13.02 1.11
CA ASP A 38 20.96 -12.80 2.49
C ASP A 38 20.57 -11.33 2.71
N ALA A 39 19.66 -11.08 3.64
CA ALA A 39 19.22 -9.73 4.00
C ALA A 39 18.98 -9.61 5.50
N GLU A 40 19.24 -8.41 6.02
CA GLU A 40 18.89 -7.98 7.37
C GLU A 40 17.89 -6.83 7.26
N LEU A 41 16.89 -6.80 8.15
CA LEU A 41 15.87 -5.76 8.20
C LEU A 41 15.65 -5.32 9.65
N GLU A 42 15.91 -4.05 9.91
CA GLU A 42 15.58 -3.40 11.17
C GLU A 42 14.50 -2.34 10.92
N LEU A 43 13.41 -2.42 11.69
CA LEU A 43 12.34 -1.42 11.68
C LEU A 43 12.45 -0.57 12.95
N HIS A 44 12.14 0.71 12.81
CA HIS A 44 12.15 1.68 13.91
C HIS A 44 10.85 2.49 13.89
N ASP A 45 10.43 2.91 15.08
CA ASP A 45 9.37 3.90 15.23
C ASP A 45 9.97 5.31 15.20
N SER A 46 9.12 6.29 14.91
CA SER A 46 9.43 7.70 15.00
C SER A 46 8.25 8.45 15.62
N GLN A 47 8.41 9.76 15.86
CA GLN A 47 7.30 10.60 16.31
C GLN A 47 6.11 10.67 15.31
N TRP A 48 6.32 10.25 14.05
CA TRP A 48 5.33 10.34 12.98
C TRP A 48 4.89 8.97 12.44
N ASP A 49 5.54 7.88 12.85
CA ASP A 49 5.34 6.55 12.26
C ASP A 49 5.61 5.47 13.32
N GLU A 50 4.82 4.40 13.27
CA GLU A 50 4.78 3.31 14.26
C GLU A 50 5.16 1.96 13.62
N LEU A 51 5.90 2.00 12.51
CA LEU A 51 6.18 0.85 11.65
C LEU A 51 6.71 -0.38 12.41
N LYS A 52 7.62 -0.22 13.38
CA LYS A 52 8.15 -1.35 14.16
C LYS A 52 7.07 -1.93 15.06
N SER A 53 6.26 -1.07 15.67
CA SER A 53 5.23 -1.46 16.63
C SER A 53 4.05 -2.18 15.98
N ILE A 54 3.63 -1.75 14.78
CA ILE A 54 2.46 -2.34 14.09
C ILE A 54 2.81 -3.47 13.12
N LEU A 55 4.08 -3.59 12.71
CA LEU A 55 4.57 -4.62 11.80
C LEU A 55 5.77 -5.36 12.41
N PRO A 56 5.55 -6.19 13.44
CA PRO A 56 6.64 -6.95 14.05
C PRO A 56 7.23 -7.95 13.05
N VAL A 57 8.54 -7.86 12.82
CA VAL A 57 9.29 -8.79 11.96
C VAL A 57 9.71 -9.99 12.79
N GLU A 58 9.08 -11.15 12.56
CA GLU A 58 9.48 -12.40 13.23
C GLU A 58 10.68 -13.06 12.54
N LYS A 59 10.71 -13.05 11.20
CA LYS A 59 11.73 -13.73 10.42
C LYS A 59 11.88 -13.12 9.02
N VAL A 60 13.13 -12.89 8.61
CA VAL A 60 13.47 -12.60 7.22
C VAL A 60 13.54 -13.92 6.44
N LEU A 61 12.77 -14.02 5.34
CA LEU A 61 12.70 -15.24 4.53
C LEU A 61 13.70 -15.26 3.37
N GLY A 62 14.20 -14.10 2.95
CA GLY A 62 15.20 -13.97 1.90
C GLY A 62 15.35 -12.53 1.43
N GLY A 63 16.51 -12.20 0.88
CA GLY A 63 16.78 -10.94 0.21
C GLY A 63 16.76 -11.12 -1.31
N TYR A 64 16.21 -10.13 -2.01
CA TYR A 64 16.35 -10.05 -3.46
C TYR A 64 16.49 -8.60 -3.92
N TYR A 65 17.11 -8.43 -5.07
CA TYR A 65 17.21 -7.16 -5.77
C TYR A 65 16.82 -7.37 -7.23
N ARG A 66 16.07 -6.42 -7.79
CA ARG A 66 15.78 -6.35 -9.22
C ARG A 66 15.37 -4.95 -9.63
N GLU A 67 15.59 -4.62 -10.89
CA GLU A 67 15.01 -3.44 -11.51
C GLU A 67 13.60 -3.75 -12.04
N LEU A 68 12.71 -2.76 -11.93
CA LEU A 68 11.30 -2.83 -12.31
C LEU A 68 10.88 -1.51 -12.98
N GLY A 69 10.59 -1.58 -14.27
CA GLY A 69 9.84 -0.56 -15.00
C GLY A 69 8.39 -1.03 -15.17
N VAL A 70 7.41 -0.21 -14.76
CA VAL A 70 5.99 -0.50 -14.97
C VAL A 70 5.23 0.78 -15.28
N THR A 71 4.17 0.68 -16.06
CA THR A 71 3.22 1.77 -16.27
C THR A 71 2.07 1.63 -15.28
N PHE A 72 1.76 2.70 -14.54
CA PHE A 72 0.54 2.78 -13.72
C PHE A 72 -0.57 3.51 -14.48
N ASN A 73 -1.57 2.77 -14.95
CA ASN A 73 -2.67 3.31 -15.74
C ASN A 73 -4.04 3.02 -15.10
N GLY A 74 -4.27 3.59 -13.92
CA GLY A 74 -5.56 3.51 -13.23
C GLY A 74 -5.78 2.23 -12.42
N GLY A 75 -7.04 1.89 -12.19
CA GLY A 75 -7.45 0.77 -11.35
C GLY A 75 -8.96 0.51 -11.40
N ALA A 76 -9.41 -0.48 -10.64
CA ALA A 76 -10.82 -0.86 -10.54
C ALA A 76 -11.37 -0.62 -9.13
N LEU A 77 -12.62 -0.17 -9.05
CA LEU A 77 -13.37 -0.12 -7.79
C LEU A 77 -13.82 -1.53 -7.42
N ILE A 78 -13.47 -1.98 -6.22
CA ILE A 78 -13.82 -3.31 -5.71
C ILE A 78 -15.02 -3.23 -4.77
N ALA A 79 -15.05 -2.23 -3.89
CA ALA A 79 -16.17 -1.96 -3.00
C ALA A 79 -16.24 -0.47 -2.69
N ASP A 80 -17.46 0.06 -2.62
CA ASP A 80 -17.74 1.43 -2.20
C ASP A 80 -18.65 1.42 -0.97
N ARG A 81 -18.15 2.01 0.11
CA ARG A 81 -18.83 2.23 1.39
C ARG A 81 -18.89 3.71 1.75
N SER A 82 -18.57 4.58 0.80
CA SER A 82 -18.61 6.03 0.99
C SER A 82 -20.03 6.45 1.34
N THR A 83 -20.17 7.47 2.18
CA THR A 83 -21.50 7.96 2.57
C THR A 83 -22.08 8.78 1.41
N PRO A 84 -23.16 8.34 0.72
CA PRO A 84 -23.65 8.99 -0.50
C PRO A 84 -24.29 10.36 -0.26
N THR A 85 -24.57 10.69 1.01
CA THR A 85 -25.30 11.89 1.44
C THR A 85 -24.39 12.96 2.05
N VAL A 86 -23.07 12.83 1.88
CA VAL A 86 -22.09 13.91 2.13
C VAL A 86 -21.92 14.73 0.86
#